data_AF-A0A952SF26-F1
#
_entry.id   AF-A0A952SF26-F1
#
_cell.length_a   1.000
_cell.length_b   1.000
_cell.length_c   1.000
_cell.angle_alpha   90.00
_cell.angle_beta   90.00
_cell.angle_gamma   90.00
#
_symmetry.space_group_name_H-M   'P 1'
#
loop_
_entity.id
_entity.type
_entity.pdbx_description
1 polymer ?
#
loop_
_entity_poly.entity_id
_entity_poly.type
_entity_poly.pdbx_seq_one_letter_code
_entity_poly.pdbx_strand_id
1 'polypeptide(L)'
;MCESQELESAAHLTKPYRAEAYRRLRSALGQTSYADARRILQELEAWLRTKNESAATSLREAFEELLTLHRLKVPPLLRKTLIPTNPIESMFSLVRHSERSLKRTRGSGMFQRWLGTVLLCCEQRFRKVKDYAEITQIRATIEAEHTEAASAPSKKAA
;
A
#
# COMPACT_ATOMS: atom_id res chain seq x y z
N MET A 1 -5.34 3.45 1.39
CA MET A 1 -6.68 3.15 0.86
C MET A 1 -6.68 1.89 -0.01
N CYS A 2 -5.53 1.43 -0.56
CA CYS A 2 -5.48 0.14 -1.29
C CYS A 2 -5.23 -1.10 -0.41
N GLU A 3 -4.16 -1.18 0.39
CA GLU A 3 -3.80 -2.50 1.01
C GLU A 3 -4.71 -2.97 2.16
N SER A 4 -5.26 -2.05 2.97
CA SER A 4 -6.21 -2.41 4.04
C SER A 4 -7.63 -2.70 3.52
N GLN A 5 -7.98 -2.21 2.33
CA GLN A 5 -9.36 -2.22 1.83
C GLN A 5 -9.62 -3.31 0.78
N GLU A 6 -8.59 -3.74 0.05
CA GLU A 6 -8.73 -4.90 -0.85
C GLU A 6 -8.90 -6.22 -0.08
N LEU A 7 -8.34 -6.34 1.13
CA LEU A 7 -8.69 -7.45 2.02
C LEU A 7 -10.07 -7.30 2.68
N GLU A 8 -10.68 -6.12 2.68
CA GLU A 8 -12.10 -5.96 3.04
C GLU A 8 -13.05 -6.47 1.96
N SER A 9 -12.60 -6.63 0.70
CA SER A 9 -13.35 -7.41 -0.31
C SER A 9 -13.52 -8.87 0.11
N ALA A 10 -12.68 -9.36 1.04
CA ALA A 10 -12.92 -10.57 1.82
C ALA A 10 -14.00 -10.36 2.91
N ALA A 11 -15.00 -9.51 2.67
CA ALA A 11 -16.23 -9.37 3.45
C ALA A 11 -16.88 -10.75 3.73
N HIS A 12 -16.64 -11.72 2.85
CA HIS A 12 -17.10 -13.11 2.92
C HIS A 12 -16.24 -14.04 3.78
N LEU A 13 -15.09 -13.60 4.31
CA LEU A 13 -14.23 -14.42 5.16
C LEU A 13 -14.57 -14.21 6.63
N THR A 14 -14.75 -15.28 7.41
CA THR A 14 -15.03 -15.17 8.84
C THR A 14 -13.86 -14.52 9.59
N LYS A 15 -14.15 -13.77 10.67
CA LYS A 15 -13.16 -13.03 11.47
C LYS A 15 -11.87 -13.80 11.81
N PRO A 16 -11.87 -15.09 12.20
CA PRO A 16 -10.64 -15.81 12.52
C PRO A 16 -9.73 -16.05 11.29
N TYR A 17 -10.30 -16.31 10.12
CA TYR A 17 -9.52 -16.55 8.91
C TYR A 17 -8.87 -15.26 8.37
N ARG A 18 -9.48 -14.09 8.60
CA ARG A 18 -8.89 -12.79 8.21
C ARG A 18 -7.59 -12.51 8.96
N ALA A 19 -7.56 -12.77 10.26
CA ALA A 19 -6.35 -12.56 11.07
C ALA A 19 -5.20 -13.47 10.59
N GLU A 20 -5.52 -14.71 10.26
CA GLU A 20 -4.54 -15.68 9.74
C GLU A 20 -4.03 -15.31 8.34
N ALA A 21 -4.93 -14.90 7.44
CA ALA A 21 -4.57 -14.43 6.10
C ALA A 21 -3.65 -13.21 6.18
N TYR A 22 -3.98 -12.23 7.02
CA TYR A 22 -3.17 -11.04 7.22
C TYR A 22 -1.79 -11.35 7.79
N ARG A 23 -1.72 -12.28 8.75
CA ARG A 23 -0.45 -12.75 9.32
C ARG A 23 0.47 -13.36 8.26
N ARG A 24 -0.08 -14.21 7.38
CA ARG A 24 0.68 -14.84 6.30
C ARG A 24 1.09 -13.85 5.21
N LEU A 25 0.21 -12.94 4.84
CA LEU A 25 0.53 -11.87 3.90
C LEU A 25 1.67 -11.00 4.43
N ARG A 26 1.60 -10.59 5.71
CA ARG A 26 2.67 -9.81 6.35
C ARG A 26 3.98 -10.57 6.43
N SER A 27 3.93 -11.88 6.62
CA SER A 27 5.13 -12.75 6.56
C SER A 27 5.74 -12.77 5.17
N ALA A 28 4.93 -12.87 4.12
CA ALA A 28 5.39 -12.83 2.73
C ALA A 28 6.06 -11.50 2.39
N LEU A 29 5.41 -10.38 2.72
CA LEU A 29 5.91 -9.03 2.44
C LEU A 29 7.13 -8.66 3.27
N GLY A 30 7.35 -9.34 4.40
CA GLY A 30 8.52 -9.19 5.26
C GLY A 30 9.77 -9.89 4.73
N GLN A 31 9.67 -10.74 3.69
CA GLN A 31 10.83 -11.41 3.11
C GLN A 31 11.72 -10.45 2.34
N THR A 32 13.03 -10.74 2.32
CA THR A 32 13.99 -9.90 1.59
C THR A 32 14.09 -10.33 0.12
N SER A 33 13.98 -11.63 -0.14
CA SER A 33 14.07 -12.24 -1.46
C SER A 33 12.71 -12.26 -2.17
N TYR A 34 12.72 -11.92 -3.46
CA TYR A 34 11.54 -12.04 -4.33
C TYR A 34 11.06 -13.50 -4.43
N ALA A 35 11.98 -14.46 -4.53
CA ALA A 35 11.64 -15.87 -4.66
C ALA A 35 10.92 -16.40 -3.42
N ASP A 36 11.38 -16.02 -2.23
CA ASP A 36 10.77 -16.42 -0.97
C ASP A 36 9.41 -15.75 -0.76
N ALA A 37 9.29 -14.45 -1.07
CA ALA A 37 8.02 -13.73 -1.02
C ALA A 37 6.98 -14.37 -1.95
N ARG A 38 7.37 -14.69 -3.19
CA ARG A 38 6.50 -15.33 -4.18
C ARG A 38 6.06 -16.72 -3.74
N ARG A 39 6.96 -17.50 -3.14
CA ARG A 39 6.62 -18.84 -2.60
C ARG A 39 5.58 -18.75 -1.49
N ILE A 40 5.77 -17.86 -0.51
CA ILE A 40 4.82 -17.69 0.60
C ILE A 40 3.47 -17.16 0.08
N LEU A 41 3.47 -16.26 -0.91
CA LEU A 41 2.24 -15.78 -1.55
C LEU A 41 1.48 -16.91 -2.27
N GLN A 42 2.17 -17.80 -2.97
CA GLN A 42 1.56 -18.98 -3.61
C GLN A 42 0.97 -19.95 -2.58
N GLU A 43 1.68 -20.18 -1.46
CA GLU A 43 1.16 -20.97 -0.35
C GLU A 43 -0.10 -20.34 0.26
N LEU A 44 -0.12 -19.00 0.37
CA LEU A 44 -1.29 -18.23 0.83
C LEU A 44 -2.47 -18.35 -0.15
N GLU A 45 -2.23 -18.23 -1.46
CA GLU A 45 -3.25 -18.42 -2.50
C GLU A 45 -3.87 -19.82 -2.42
N ALA A 46 -3.03 -20.87 -2.37
CA ALA A 46 -3.49 -22.24 -2.28
C ALA A 46 -4.35 -22.46 -1.03
N TRP A 47 -3.95 -21.90 0.11
CA TRP A 47 -4.75 -21.94 1.32
C TRP A 47 -6.06 -21.16 1.19
N LEU A 48 -6.05 -19.97 0.58
CA LEU A 48 -7.26 -19.17 0.36
C LEU A 48 -8.24 -19.87 -0.57
N ARG A 49 -7.79 -20.56 -1.62
CA ARG A 49 -8.67 -21.34 -2.51
C ARG A 49 -9.51 -22.37 -1.76
N THR A 50 -8.95 -22.99 -0.70
CA THR A 50 -9.71 -23.94 0.13
C THR A 50 -10.81 -23.30 0.98
N LYS A 51 -10.78 -21.98 1.17
CA LYS A 51 -11.71 -21.24 2.04
C LYS A 51 -12.65 -20.32 1.26
N ASN A 52 -12.12 -19.61 0.28
CA ASN A 52 -12.84 -18.65 -0.55
C ASN A 52 -12.07 -18.46 -1.87
N GLU A 53 -12.67 -18.95 -2.95
CA GLU A 53 -12.12 -18.85 -4.31
C GLU A 53 -11.99 -17.39 -4.78
N SER A 54 -12.98 -16.54 -4.49
CA SER A 54 -12.96 -15.13 -4.89
C SER A 54 -11.81 -14.37 -4.22
N ALA A 55 -11.54 -14.62 -2.95
CA ALA A 55 -10.42 -14.02 -2.24
C ALA A 55 -9.06 -14.48 -2.80
N ALA A 56 -8.96 -15.73 -3.25
CA ALA A 56 -7.74 -16.24 -3.88
C ALA A 56 -7.49 -15.60 -5.24
N THR A 57 -8.53 -15.44 -6.07
CA THR A 57 -8.44 -14.76 -7.37
C THR A 57 -8.01 -13.31 -7.20
N SER A 58 -8.64 -12.58 -6.28
CA SER A 58 -8.25 -11.19 -5.98
C SER A 58 -6.81 -11.08 -5.48
N LEU A 59 -6.38 -11.98 -4.59
CA LEU A 59 -4.98 -12.00 -4.15
C LEU A 59 -4.03 -12.25 -5.33
N ARG A 60 -4.38 -13.16 -6.25
CA ARG A 60 -3.57 -13.49 -7.42
C ARG A 60 -3.44 -12.31 -8.39
N GLU A 61 -4.50 -11.53 -8.56
CA GLU A 61 -4.45 -10.28 -9.34
C GLU A 61 -3.48 -9.28 -8.71
N ALA A 62 -3.46 -9.17 -7.38
CA ALA A 62 -2.57 -8.28 -6.64
C ALA A 62 -1.11 -8.78 -6.53
N PHE A 63 -0.76 -9.97 -7.02
CA PHE A 63 0.59 -10.54 -6.84
C PHE A 63 1.70 -9.66 -7.43
N GLU A 64 1.50 -9.15 -8.65
CA GLU A 64 2.51 -8.34 -9.32
C GLU A 64 2.76 -7.02 -8.56
N GLU A 65 1.70 -6.41 -8.05
CA GLU A 65 1.77 -5.18 -7.25
C GLU A 65 2.48 -5.43 -5.92
N LEU A 66 2.11 -6.49 -5.19
CA LEU A 66 2.72 -6.88 -3.92
C LEU A 66 4.22 -7.20 -4.05
N LEU A 67 4.61 -7.83 -5.17
CA LEU A 67 5.99 -8.19 -5.45
C LEU A 67 6.81 -7.04 -6.03
N THR A 68 6.19 -5.94 -6.47
CA THR A 68 6.89 -4.78 -7.05
C THR A 68 7.89 -4.19 -6.05
N LEU A 69 7.56 -4.11 -4.76
CA LEU A 69 8.49 -3.63 -3.72
C LEU A 69 9.75 -4.52 -3.60
N HIS A 70 9.61 -5.81 -3.89
CA HIS A 70 10.73 -6.77 -3.87
C HIS A 70 11.55 -6.65 -5.15
N ARG A 71 10.90 -6.40 -6.30
CA ARG A 71 11.56 -6.15 -7.60
C ARG A 71 12.42 -4.89 -7.58
N LEU A 72 11.88 -3.81 -7.00
CA LEU A 72 12.57 -2.53 -6.81
C LEU A 72 13.69 -2.58 -5.75
N LYS A 73 13.92 -3.75 -5.14
CA LYS A 73 14.95 -3.98 -4.10
C LYS A 73 14.90 -2.94 -2.98
N VAL A 74 13.69 -2.54 -2.58
CA VAL A 74 13.48 -1.56 -1.52
C VAL A 74 14.07 -2.10 -0.21
N PRO A 75 14.90 -1.33 0.51
CA PRO A 75 15.53 -1.80 1.74
C PRO A 75 14.50 -2.14 2.84
N PRO A 76 14.83 -3.08 3.75
CA PRO A 76 13.86 -3.64 4.69
C PRO A 76 13.21 -2.62 5.63
N LEU A 77 13.93 -1.56 6.00
CA LEU A 77 13.44 -0.54 6.94
C LEU A 77 12.43 0.40 6.28
N LEU A 78 12.71 0.84 5.05
CA LEU A 78 11.77 1.63 4.27
C LEU A 78 10.55 0.79 3.86
N ARG A 79 10.75 -0.49 3.52
CA ARG A 79 9.67 -1.42 3.18
C ARG A 79 8.66 -1.59 4.33
N LYS A 80 9.13 -1.65 5.59
CA LYS A 80 8.25 -1.68 6.77
C LYS A 80 7.35 -0.44 6.91
N THR A 81 7.73 0.68 6.31
CA THR A 81 6.92 1.91 6.29
C THR A 81 6.03 2.00 5.04
N LEU A 82 6.48 1.44 3.90
CA LEU A 82 5.74 1.48 2.64
C LEU A 82 4.64 0.41 2.52
N ILE A 83 4.83 -0.78 3.09
CA ILE A 83 3.81 -1.85 3.10
C ILE A 83 2.54 -1.47 3.89
N PRO A 84 2.62 -0.84 5.08
CA PRO A 84 1.40 -0.43 5.76
C PRO A 84 0.93 0.95 5.28
N THR A 85 -0.38 1.11 5.19
CA THR A 85 -1.04 2.42 4.97
C THR A 85 -1.10 3.28 6.23
N ASN A 86 -0.44 2.89 7.32
CA ASN A 86 -0.45 3.61 8.60
C ASN A 86 -0.12 5.11 8.49
N PRO A 87 0.87 5.57 7.68
CA PRO A 87 1.16 6.99 7.58
C PRO A 87 -0.02 7.80 7.03
N ILE A 88 -0.66 7.32 5.96
CA ILE A 88 -1.80 7.99 5.34
C ILE A 88 -3.06 7.87 6.20
N GLU A 89 -3.26 6.74 6.88
CA GLU A 89 -4.40 6.53 7.78
C GLU A 89 -4.33 7.43 9.01
N SER A 90 -3.13 7.61 9.57
CA SER A 90 -2.90 8.52 10.69
C SER A 90 -3.25 9.96 10.31
N MET A 91 -2.78 10.43 9.15
CA MET A 91 -3.14 11.74 8.59
C MET A 91 -4.65 11.88 8.41
N PHE A 92 -5.30 10.93 7.75
CA PHE A 92 -6.76 11.00 7.54
C PHE A 92 -7.55 10.94 8.85
N SER A 93 -7.07 10.20 9.85
CA SER A 93 -7.70 10.17 11.17
C SER A 93 -7.67 11.54 11.84
N LEU A 94 -6.55 12.27 11.71
CA LEU A 94 -6.43 13.65 12.21
C LEU A 94 -7.39 14.58 11.49
N VAL A 95 -7.43 14.52 10.15
CA VAL A 95 -8.34 15.33 9.33
C VAL A 95 -9.81 15.08 9.73
N ARG A 96 -10.23 13.82 9.82
CA ARG A 96 -11.59 13.45 10.24
C ARG A 96 -11.90 13.88 11.68
N HIS A 97 -10.91 13.85 12.57
CA HIS A 97 -11.10 14.32 13.94
C HIS A 97 -11.35 15.84 13.96
N SER A 98 -10.54 16.60 13.23
CA SER A 98 -10.70 18.05 13.13
C SER A 98 -11.99 18.44 12.41
N GLU A 99 -12.44 17.65 11.42
CA GLU A 99 -13.67 17.91 10.65
C GLU A 99 -14.91 17.94 11.55
N ARG A 100 -14.95 17.11 12.60
CA ARG A 100 -16.05 17.14 13.58
C ARG A 100 -16.18 18.48 14.32
N SER A 101 -15.09 19.24 14.39
CA SER A 101 -15.08 20.59 14.98
C SER A 101 -15.56 21.66 14.00
N LEU A 102 -15.63 21.36 12.70
CA LEU A 102 -16.13 22.29 11.69
C LEU A 102 -17.64 22.23 11.58
N LYS A 103 -18.32 23.18 12.22
CA LYS A 103 -19.78 23.27 12.16
C LYS A 103 -20.30 24.25 11.10
N ARG A 104 -19.44 25.12 10.54
CA ARG A 104 -19.90 26.26 9.72
C ARG A 104 -18.89 26.72 8.66
N THR A 105 -18.71 25.93 7.62
CA THR A 105 -17.91 26.32 6.44
C THR A 105 -18.76 27.07 5.42
N ARG A 106 -18.33 28.26 5.00
CA ARG A 106 -18.99 29.06 3.95
C ARG A 106 -18.28 28.83 2.61
N GLY A 107 -18.70 27.79 1.90
CA GLY A 107 -18.20 27.46 0.56
C GLY A 107 -16.88 26.67 0.51
N SER A 108 -16.52 26.24 -0.71
CA SER A 108 -15.36 25.36 -0.97
C SER A 108 -14.02 26.01 -0.66
N GLY A 109 -13.85 27.31 -0.93
CA GLY A 109 -12.59 28.02 -0.65
C GLY A 109 -12.26 28.10 0.85
N MET A 110 -13.28 28.25 1.71
CA MET A 110 -13.09 28.22 3.16
C MET A 110 -12.71 26.81 3.66
N PHE A 111 -13.32 25.77 3.07
CA PHE A 111 -12.98 24.38 3.38
C PHE A 111 -11.53 24.03 3.00
N GLN A 112 -11.07 24.43 1.81
CA GLN A 112 -9.69 24.20 1.36
C GLN A 112 -8.67 24.90 2.27
N ARG A 113 -8.93 26.15 2.67
CA ARG A 113 -8.06 26.86 3.63
C ARG A 113 -7.99 26.15 4.96
N TRP A 114 -9.12 25.68 5.46
CA TRP A 114 -9.15 24.92 6.71
C TRP A 114 -8.39 23.59 6.58
N LEU A 115 -8.59 22.85 5.49
CA LEU A 115 -7.88 21.60 5.25
C LEU A 115 -6.36 21.85 5.20
N GLY A 116 -5.93 22.92 4.52
CA GLY A 116 -4.53 23.35 4.52
C GLY A 116 -3.99 23.63 5.93
N THR A 117 -4.74 24.35 6.76
CA THR A 117 -4.36 24.61 8.16
C THR A 117 -4.25 23.32 8.98
N VAL A 118 -5.18 22.39 8.81
CA VAL A 118 -5.14 21.10 9.51
C VAL A 118 -3.94 20.28 9.07
N LEU A 119 -3.66 20.21 7.77
CA LEU A 119 -2.50 19.50 7.24
C LEU A 119 -1.18 20.10 7.76
N LEU A 120 -1.08 21.43 7.81
CA LEU A 120 0.08 22.13 8.38
C LEU A 120 0.27 21.82 9.88
N CYS A 121 -0.82 21.70 10.63
CA CYS A 121 -0.77 21.27 12.03
C CYS A 121 -0.38 19.79 12.17
N CYS A 122 -0.86 18.93 11.27
CA CYS A 122 -0.49 17.51 11.23
C CYS A 122 1.00 17.32 10.93
N GLU A 123 1.56 18.14 10.03
CA GLU A 123 2.97 18.11 9.64
C GLU A 123 3.91 18.20 10.86
N GLN A 124 3.59 19.06 11.82
CA GLN A 124 4.38 19.23 13.05
C GLN A 124 4.47 17.96 13.91
N ARG A 125 3.51 17.04 13.76
CA ARG A 125 3.47 15.76 14.48
C ARG A 125 4.12 14.62 13.70
N PHE A 126 4.43 14.82 12.43
CA PHE A 126 5.03 13.79 11.61
C PHE A 126 6.50 13.58 11.96
N ARG A 127 6.92 12.33 11.87
CA ARG A 127 8.31 11.92 12.05
C ARG A 127 8.90 11.60 10.69
N LYS A 128 10.19 11.87 10.52
CA LYS A 128 10.93 11.44 9.32
C LYS A 128 10.82 9.93 9.17
N VAL A 129 10.61 9.49 7.93
CA VAL A 129 10.66 8.07 7.58
C VAL A 129 12.07 7.56 7.83
N LYS A 130 12.18 6.33 8.37
CA LYS A 130 13.47 5.68 8.58
C LYS A 130 14.12 5.41 7.23
N ASP A 131 15.41 5.69 7.12
CA ASP A 131 16.19 5.53 5.89
C ASP A 131 15.63 6.26 4.67
N TYR A 132 15.09 7.46 4.89
CA TYR A 132 14.57 8.30 3.81
C TYR A 132 15.63 8.65 2.73
N ALA A 133 16.93 8.53 3.04
CA ALA A 133 18.01 8.76 2.06
C ALA A 133 17.95 7.76 0.89
N GLU A 134 17.49 6.55 1.14
CA GLU A 134 17.39 5.47 0.14
C GLU A 134 16.24 5.70 -0.85
N ILE A 135 15.31 6.62 -0.53
CA ILE A 135 14.22 7.01 -1.44
C ILE A 135 14.79 7.55 -2.76
N THR A 136 15.92 8.27 -2.73
CA THR A 136 16.57 8.79 -3.93
C THR A 136 17.02 7.68 -4.87
N GLN A 137 17.56 6.59 -4.31
CA GLN A 137 18.01 5.42 -5.08
C GLN A 137 16.82 4.69 -5.72
N ILE A 138 15.72 4.55 -4.97
CA ILE A 138 14.50 3.93 -5.47
C ILE A 138 13.88 4.77 -6.57
N ARG A 139 13.88 6.10 -6.43
CA ARG A 139 13.37 7.01 -7.46
C ARG A 139 14.13 6.85 -8.77
N ALA A 140 15.46 6.78 -8.73
CA ALA A 140 16.28 6.52 -9.91
C ALA A 140 15.98 5.15 -10.54
N THR A 141 15.71 4.13 -9.72
CA THR A 141 15.36 2.79 -10.21
C THR A 141 13.99 2.79 -10.90
N ILE A 142 13.01 3.50 -10.33
CA ILE A 142 11.68 3.68 -10.93
C ILE A 142 11.77 4.45 -12.25
N GLU A 143 12.54 5.54 -12.29
CA GLU A 143 12.78 6.33 -13.51
C GLU A 143 13.42 5.46 -14.62
N ALA A 144 14.35 4.58 -14.26
CA ALA A 144 14.97 3.63 -15.19
C ALA A 144 13.95 2.61 -15.74
N GLU A 145 13.14 1.97 -14.88
CA GLU A 145 12.10 1.03 -15.31
C GLU A 145 11.06 1.71 -16.24
N HIS A 146 10.67 2.96 -15.95
CA HIS A 146 9.76 3.71 -16.82
C HIS A 146 10.38 4.10 -18.16
N THR A 147 11.68 4.42 -18.17
CA THR A 147 12.42 4.75 -19.40
C THR A 147 12.57 3.50 -20.28
N GLU A 148 12.85 2.34 -19.69
CA GLU A 148 12.87 1.05 -20.40
C GLU A 148 11.49 0.69 -20.96
N ALA A 149 10.40 0.90 -20.20
CA ALA A 149 9.03 0.69 -20.68
C ALA A 149 8.63 1.62 -21.84
N ALA A 150 9.16 2.85 -21.89
CA ALA A 150 8.96 3.78 -23.01
C ALA A 150 9.75 3.39 -24.28
N SER A 151 10.78 2.54 -24.14
CA SER A 151 11.63 2.07 -25.24
C SER A 151 11.16 0.75 -25.88
N ALA A 152 10.19 0.06 -25.28
CA ALA A 152 9.61 -1.17 -25.85
C ALA A 152 8.63 -0.79 -26.98
N PRO A 153 8.87 -1.21 -28.25
CA PRO A 153 8.01 -0.82 -29.36
C PRO A 153 6.63 -1.46 -29.18
N SER A 154 5.60 -0.62 -29.25
CA SER A 154 4.22 -1.02 -29.49
C SER A 154 4.19 -2.05 -30.64
N LYS A 155 3.91 -3.31 -30.31
CA LYS A 155 3.45 -4.27 -31.32
C LYS A 155 2.11 -3.76 -31.81
N LYS A 156 2.13 -3.00 -32.91
CA LYS A 156 0.97 -2.80 -33.78
C LYS A 156 0.43 -4.18 -34.15
N ALA A 157 -0.73 -4.55 -33.62
CA ALA A 157 -1.54 -5.59 -34.22
C ALA A 157 -2.37 -4.93 -35.32
N ALA A 158 -2.02 -5.30 -36.56
CA ALA A 158 -2.77 -5.08 -37.78
C ALA A 158 -4.00 -6.01 -37.84
#